data_AF-A0A9D6KRS8-F1
#
_entry.id   AF-A0A9D6KRS8-F1
#
_cell.length_a   1.000
_cell.length_b   1.000
_cell.length_c   1.000
_cell.angle_alpha   90.00
_cell.angle_beta   90.00
_cell.angle_gamma   90.00
#
_symmetry.space_group_name_H-M   'P 1'
#
loop_
_entity.id
_entity.type
_entity.pdbx_description
1 polymer ?
#
loop_
_entity_poly.entity_id
_entity_poly.type
_entity_poly.pdbx_seq_one_letter_code
_entity_poly.pdbx_strand_id
1 'polypeptide(L)' 'MIRALAAAALLLMLAACGAIPGQPQAHKKPAPPGPPPPSMPDIPLVCPTETRLCPDGRSVGRNPANECEFDACPGTTPQ' A
#
# COMPACT_ATOMS: atom_id res chain seq x y z
N MET A 1 -44.72 27.52 -13.02
CA MET A 1 -43.60 28.39 -12.58
C MET A 1 -42.74 27.72 -11.51
N ILE A 2 -43.33 27.23 -10.40
CA ILE A 2 -42.62 26.60 -9.27
C ILE A 2 -41.84 25.33 -9.65
N ARG A 3 -42.37 24.52 -10.57
CA ARG A 3 -41.73 23.27 -11.03
C ARG A 3 -40.39 23.50 -11.74
N ALA A 4 -40.24 24.62 -12.45
CA ALA A 4 -38.99 24.98 -13.12
C ALA A 4 -37.91 25.44 -12.12
N LEU A 5 -38.32 26.09 -11.03
CA LEU A 5 -37.41 26.54 -9.98
C LEU A 5 -36.83 25.35 -9.19
N ALA A 6 -37.65 24.33 -8.93
CA ALA A 6 -37.21 23.12 -8.24
C ALA A 6 -36.17 22.33 -9.07
N ALA A 7 -36.37 22.24 -10.39
CA ALA A 7 -35.42 21.59 -11.29
C ALA A 7 -34.10 22.35 -11.40
N ALA A 8 -34.16 23.69 -11.46
CA ALA A 8 -32.97 24.54 -11.50
C ALA A 8 -32.17 24.46 -10.19
N ALA A 9 -32.83 24.44 -9.03
CA ALA A 9 -32.18 24.31 -7.74
C ALA A 9 -31.50 22.95 -7.56
N LEU A 10 -32.15 21.87 -8.01
CA LEU A 10 -31.57 20.52 -7.97
C LEU A 10 -30.31 20.43 -8.86
N LEU A 11 -30.37 20.96 -10.08
CA LEU A 11 -29.21 21.02 -10.99
C LEU A 11 -28.05 21.83 -10.40
N LEU A 12 -28.32 22.93 -9.68
CA LEU A 12 -27.28 23.74 -9.05
C LEU A 12 -26.53 22.99 -7.94
N MET A 13 -27.24 22.15 -7.18
CA MET A 13 -26.65 21.39 -6.07
C MET A 13 -25.75 20.24 -6.56
N LEU A 14 -26.08 19.59 -7.69
CA LEU A 14 -25.25 18.52 -8.24
C LEU A 14 -23.90 19.03 -8.78
N ALA A 15 -23.80 20.31 -9.16
CA ALA A 15 -22.56 20.89 -9.70
C ALA A 15 -21.52 21.25 -8.63
N ALA A 16 -21.87 21.24 -7.34
CA ALA A 16 -20.99 21.68 -6.25
C ALA A 16 -20.08 20.57 -5.68
N CYS A 17 -20.20 19.33 -6.14
CA CYS A 17 -19.43 18.20 -5.63
C CYS A 17 -18.02 18.17 -6.27
N GLY A 18 -17.14 19.09 -5.88
CA GLY A 18 -15.75 19.05 -6.37
C GLY A 18 -14.86 20.25 -6.06
N ALA A 19 -15.42 21.36 -5.58
CA ALA A 19 -14.63 22.56 -5.26
C ALA A 19 -14.31 22.69 -3.77
N ILE A 20 -13.86 21.60 -3.13
CA ILE A 20 -13.14 21.74 -1.85
C ILE A 20 -11.67 21.92 -2.22
N PRO A 21 -11.11 23.15 -2.18
CA PRO A 21 -9.67 23.31 -2.24
C PRO A 21 -9.10 22.65 -0.99
N GLY A 22 -8.67 21.40 -1.15
CA GLY A 22 -7.95 20.66 -0.13
C GLY A 22 -6.76 21.51 0.33
N GLN A 23 -6.77 21.88 1.60
CA GLN A 23 -5.72 22.63 2.25
C GLN A 23 -4.36 21.94 1.97
N PRO A 24 -3.41 22.63 1.31
CA PRO A 24 -2.05 22.13 1.23
C PRO A 24 -1.50 22.11 2.66
N GLN A 25 -1.11 20.91 3.09
CA GLN A 25 -0.64 20.56 4.43
C GLN A 25 0.41 21.57 4.94
N ALA A 26 -0.03 22.59 5.70
CA ALA A 26 0.80 23.62 6.30
C ALA A 26 1.45 23.16 7.62
N HIS A 27 1.94 21.91 7.68
CA HIS A 27 2.57 21.36 8.89
C HIS A 27 3.89 20.65 8.60
N LYS A 28 4.74 21.24 7.76
CA LYS A 28 6.14 20.83 7.61
C LYS A 28 7.00 21.37 8.76
N LYS A 29 6.77 20.90 9.99
CA LYS A 29 7.82 20.91 11.03
C LYS A 29 8.39 19.50 11.11
N PRO A 30 9.69 19.30 10.84
CA PRO A 30 10.35 18.02 11.07
C PRO A 30 10.16 17.60 12.53
N ALA A 31 9.79 16.34 12.75
CA ALA A 31 9.75 15.78 14.09
C ALA A 31 11.19 15.68 14.64
N PRO A 32 11.39 15.84 15.96
CA PRO A 32 12.68 15.56 16.59
C PRO A 32 13.11 14.09 16.35
N PRO A 33 14.42 13.79 16.35
CA PRO A 33 14.89 12.41 16.33
C PRO A 33 14.29 11.62 17.49
N GLY A 34 13.75 10.44 17.20
CA GLY A 34 13.23 9.54 18.22
C GLY A 34 14.35 8.91 19.07
N PRO A 35 14.01 8.30 20.22
CA PRO A 35 14.94 7.46 20.98
C PRO A 35 15.44 6.27 20.14
N PRO A 36 16.61 5.68 20.48
CA PRO A 36 17.09 4.50 19.79
C PRO A 36 16.08 3.34 19.91
N PRO A 37 15.97 2.48 18.89
CA PRO A 37 15.09 1.32 18.97
C PRO A 37 15.51 0.41 20.13
N PRO A 38 14.55 -0.25 20.80
CA PRO A 38 14.89 -1.23 21.83
C PRO A 38 15.73 -2.36 21.23
N SER A 39 16.59 -2.97 22.05
CA SER A 39 17.30 -4.19 21.68
C SER A 39 16.28 -5.28 21.38
N MET A 40 16.06 -5.59 20.10
CA MET A 40 15.14 -6.63 19.69
C MET A 40 15.70 -7.98 20.17
N PRO A 41 14.93 -8.81 20.91
CA PRO A 41 15.35 -10.18 21.18
C PRO A 41 15.51 -10.93 19.86
N ASP A 42 16.37 -11.95 19.83
CA ASP A 42 16.56 -12.86 18.68
C ASP A 42 15.28 -13.67 18.44
N ILE A 43 14.27 -13.04 17.84
CA ILE A 43 13.06 -13.69 17.37
C ILE A 43 13.40 -14.33 16.02
N PRO A 44 13.12 -15.63 15.82
CA PRO A 44 13.26 -16.25 14.52
C PRO A 44 12.53 -15.43 13.46
N LEU A 45 13.22 -15.08 12.38
CA LEU A 45 12.64 -14.30 11.28
C LEU A 45 11.48 -15.09 10.65
N VAL A 46 10.25 -14.66 10.91
CA VAL A 46 9.05 -15.27 10.33
C VAL A 46 8.70 -14.52 9.04
N CYS A 47 8.83 -15.21 7.91
CA CYS A 47 8.38 -14.68 6.63
C CYS A 47 6.89 -14.89 6.44
N PRO A 48 6.21 -13.99 5.70
CA PRO A 48 4.84 -14.24 5.32
C PRO A 48 4.77 -15.46 4.37
N THR A 49 3.63 -16.15 4.40
CA THR A 49 3.48 -17.53 3.89
C THR A 49 3.02 -17.59 2.44
N GLU A 50 3.06 -16.47 1.71
CA GLU A 50 2.71 -16.46 0.31
C GLU A 50 3.67 -17.29 -0.54
N THR A 51 3.13 -17.81 -1.63
CA THR A 51 3.85 -18.61 -2.60
C THR A 51 3.70 -18.01 -3.98
N ARG A 52 4.76 -18.08 -4.78
CA ARG A 52 4.76 -17.73 -6.20
C ARG A 52 4.73 -19.02 -7.03
N LEU A 53 3.91 -19.05 -8.08
CA LEU A 53 3.92 -20.13 -9.06
C LEU A 53 5.05 -19.91 -10.07
N CYS A 54 5.86 -20.94 -10.28
CA CYS A 54 6.91 -20.99 -11.28
C CYS A 54 6.36 -21.44 -12.65
N PRO A 55 7.05 -21.12 -13.77
CA PRO A 55 6.63 -21.55 -15.10
C PRO A 55 6.54 -23.06 -15.29
N ASP A 56 7.26 -23.83 -14.46
CA ASP A 56 7.21 -25.30 -14.42
C ASP A 56 6.00 -25.85 -13.63
N GLY A 57 5.16 -24.96 -13.07
CA GLY A 57 3.99 -25.30 -12.27
C GLY A 57 4.28 -25.60 -10.81
N ARG A 58 5.54 -25.50 -10.35
CA ARG A 58 5.88 -25.64 -8.92
C ARG A 58 5.67 -24.32 -8.18
N SER A 59 5.46 -24.38 -6.88
CA SER A 59 5.33 -23.19 -6.03
C SER A 59 6.62 -22.95 -5.23
N VAL A 60 7.07 -21.70 -5.15
CA VAL A 60 8.19 -21.26 -4.29
C VAL A 60 7.67 -20.32 -3.21
N GLY A 61 8.06 -20.57 -1.97
CA GLY A 61 7.78 -19.70 -0.82
C GLY A 61 8.88 -18.67 -0.60
N ARG A 62 8.71 -17.83 0.42
CA ARG A 62 9.75 -16.91 0.89
C ARG A 62 10.81 -17.62 1.71
N ASN A 63 12.06 -17.20 1.55
CA ASN A 63 13.21 -17.78 2.23
C ASN A 63 13.70 -16.88 3.38
N PRO A 64 13.59 -17.31 4.65
CA PRO A 64 14.10 -16.55 5.78
C PRO A 64 15.61 -16.27 5.75
N ALA A 65 16.38 -17.10 5.05
CA ALA A 65 17.82 -16.88 4.86
C ALA A 65 18.14 -15.86 3.76
N ASN A 66 17.15 -15.48 2.94
CA ASN A 66 17.29 -14.52 1.86
C ASN A 66 16.36 -13.31 2.08
N GLU A 67 16.33 -12.78 3.31
CA GLU A 67 15.53 -11.59 3.67
C GLU A 67 14.04 -11.72 3.32
N CYS A 68 13.50 -12.94 3.44
CA CYS A 68 12.15 -13.28 3.02
C CYS A 68 11.88 -13.09 1.53
N GLU A 69 12.87 -13.03 0.65
CA GLU A 69 12.65 -13.04 -0.79
C GLU A 69 12.29 -14.44 -1.30
N PHE A 70 11.70 -14.50 -2.49
CA PHE A 70 11.43 -15.77 -3.18
C PHE A 70 12.73 -16.33 -3.76
N ASP A 71 12.97 -17.62 -3.54
CA ASP A 71 14.04 -18.33 -4.24
C ASP A 71 13.77 -18.39 -5.75
N ALA A 72 14.83 -18.65 -6.52
CA ALA A 72 14.72 -18.88 -7.95
C ALA A 72 13.87 -20.14 -8.24
N CYS A 73 13.15 -20.12 -9.36
CA CYS A 73 12.41 -21.29 -9.79
C CYS A 73 13.36 -22.44 -10.14
N PRO A 74 13.06 -23.68 -9.74
CA PRO A 74 13.90 -24.82 -10.09
C PRO A 74 14.01 -24.95 -11.61
N GLY A 75 15.23 -25.08 -12.12
CA GLY A 75 15.52 -25.16 -13.56
C GLY A 75 15.84 -23.82 -14.23
N THR A 76 15.87 -22.69 -13.49
CA THR A 76 16.39 -21.42 -14.01
C THR A 76 17.90 -21.22 -13.77
N THR A 77 18.60 -22.21 -13.23
CA THR A 77 20.06 -22.22 -13.16
C THR A 77 20.65 -22.65 -14.50
N PRO A 78 21.53 -21.87 -15.15
CA PRO A 78 22.58 -22.49 -15.94
C PRO A 78 23.42 -23.32 -14.95
N GLN A 79 23.58 -24.62 -15.23
CA GLN A 79 24.59 -25.42 -14.55
C GLN A 79 26.00 -24.88 -14.82
#